data_AF-A0A8S1NQY7-F1
#
_entry.id   AF-A0A8S1NQY7-F1
#
_cell.length_a   1.000
_cell.length_b   1.000
_cell.length_c   1.000
_cell.angle_alpha   90.00
_cell.angle_beta   90.00
_cell.angle_gamma   90.00
#
_symmetry.space_group_name_H-M   'P 1'
#
loop_
_entity.id
_entity.type
_entity.pdbx_description
1 polymer ?
#
loop_
_entity_poly.entity_id
_entity_poly.type
_entity_poly.pdbx_seq_one_letter_code
_entity_poly.pdbx_strand_id
1 'polypeptide(L)'
;MDIKVLFKNKQIKCEICQRKQDQMNICLKCEKPLCDIEKICSTEHLRLNSPEHCVIINIHSNLIACLLCKIEIYDFEQTQQNEEDQYIEETINPQKIRMEYHKFFYKQELRNSELKNQKNVQHAGMLNICNNSHLNCVLQILLNYPVIQQILQKINYEYEKNQYSLKSNRKQILRELSAIASIYSQNQYRIINPSVLIKNLALLDYKIIGYSRKDAYDSFKTIINFLNEEFKFSNLKTYFKNDLIYTKQALGHDWNIMYTLKSSQC
;
A
#
# COMPACT_ATOMS: atom_id res chain seq x y z
N MET A 1 -12.38 -17.26 1.81
CA MET A 1 -12.09 -18.00 3.06
C MET A 1 -11.23 -17.09 3.93
N ASP A 2 -11.61 -16.83 5.18
CA ASP A 2 -10.84 -15.96 6.07
C ASP A 2 -9.56 -16.65 6.53
N ILE A 3 -8.42 -15.97 6.42
CA ILE A 3 -7.13 -16.50 6.86
C ILE A 3 -7.13 -16.79 8.37
N LYS A 4 -7.84 -16.00 9.19
CA LYS A 4 -8.04 -16.31 10.62
C LYS A 4 -8.85 -17.59 10.87
N VAL A 5 -9.64 -18.06 9.89
CA VAL A 5 -10.33 -19.35 9.93
C VAL A 5 -9.39 -20.49 9.50
N LEU A 6 -8.39 -20.21 8.65
CA LEU A 6 -7.31 -21.16 8.30
C LEU A 6 -6.34 -21.37 9.48
N PHE A 7 -6.02 -20.33 10.25
CA PHE A 7 -5.10 -20.39 11.40
C PHE A 7 -5.72 -20.92 12.70
N LYS A 8 -7.05 -21.13 12.77
CA LYS A 8 -7.74 -21.70 13.94
C LYS A 8 -7.96 -23.20 13.74
N ASN A 9 -6.96 -24.02 14.05
CA ASN A 9 -7.05 -25.47 14.34
C ASN A 9 -8.07 -26.27 13.51
N LYS A 10 -8.22 -25.98 12.20
CA LYS A 10 -9.07 -26.74 11.30
C LYS A 10 -8.19 -27.29 10.22
N GLN A 11 -8.09 -28.61 10.15
CA GLN A 11 -7.51 -29.30 9.00
C GLN A 11 -8.19 -28.81 7.72
N ILE A 12 -7.40 -28.25 6.81
CA ILE A 12 -7.88 -27.70 5.54
C ILE A 12 -7.79 -28.80 4.49
N LYS A 13 -8.83 -28.91 3.65
CA LYS A 13 -8.84 -29.88 2.56
C LYS A 13 -8.11 -29.33 1.35
N CYS A 14 -7.25 -30.13 0.74
CA CYS A 14 -6.70 -29.82 -0.57
C CYS A 14 -7.81 -29.76 -1.62
N GLU A 15 -7.77 -28.75 -2.50
CA GLU A 15 -8.73 -28.63 -3.59
C GLU A 15 -8.71 -29.85 -4.52
N ILE A 16 -7.52 -30.37 -4.82
CA ILE A 16 -7.34 -31.41 -5.82
C ILE A 16 -7.62 -32.80 -5.23
N CYS A 17 -6.88 -33.19 -4.19
CA CYS A 17 -7.01 -34.55 -3.62
C CYS A 17 -7.99 -34.66 -2.46
N GLN A 18 -8.59 -33.56 -2.00
CA GLN A 18 -9.54 -33.51 -0.89
C GLN A 18 -9.01 -34.03 0.47
N ARG A 19 -7.71 -34.35 0.54
CA ARG A 19 -7.05 -34.75 1.79
C ARG A 19 -6.95 -33.58 2.74
N LYS A 20 -7.23 -33.88 4.01
CA LYS A 20 -7.07 -32.97 5.13
C LYS A 20 -5.63 -33.01 5.61
N GLN A 21 -4.98 -31.86 5.66
CA GLN A 21 -3.64 -31.74 6.23
C GLN A 21 -3.54 -30.47 7.05
N ASP A 22 -2.64 -30.52 8.03
CA ASP A 22 -2.31 -29.35 8.82
C ASP A 22 -1.46 -28.41 7.97
N GLN A 23 -0.39 -28.93 7.36
CA GLN A 23 0.48 -28.17 6.47
C GLN A 23 -0.08 -28.08 5.05
N MET A 24 -0.48 -26.87 4.66
CA MET A 24 -1.06 -26.60 3.35
C MET A 24 -0.42 -25.37 2.72
N ASN A 25 -0.32 -25.40 1.40
CA ASN A 25 0.06 -24.28 0.58
C ASN A 25 -1.19 -23.58 0.04
N ILE A 26 -1.16 -22.27 -0.11
CA ILE A 26 -2.26 -21.48 -0.68
C ILE A 26 -1.77 -20.83 -1.97
N CYS A 27 -2.48 -21.05 -3.08
CA CYS A 27 -2.23 -20.29 -4.30
C CYS A 27 -2.55 -18.81 -4.07
N LEU A 28 -1.57 -17.93 -4.31
CA LEU A 28 -1.75 -16.49 -4.09
C LEU A 28 -2.73 -15.86 -5.08
N LYS A 29 -2.93 -16.48 -6.26
CA LYS A 29 -3.83 -16.00 -7.30
C LYS A 29 -5.30 -16.31 -7.01
N CYS A 30 -5.61 -17.55 -6.62
CA CYS A 30 -6.99 -18.03 -6.47
C CYS A 30 -7.38 -18.46 -5.05
N GLU A 31 -6.45 -18.36 -4.10
CA GLU A 31 -6.67 -18.65 -2.67
C GLU A 31 -7.03 -20.11 -2.37
N LYS A 32 -6.78 -21.02 -3.33
CA LYS A 32 -7.10 -22.44 -3.18
C LYS A 32 -6.00 -23.19 -2.42
N PRO A 33 -6.37 -24.09 -1.49
CA PRO A 33 -5.43 -24.87 -0.68
C PRO A 33 -4.88 -26.12 -1.40
N LEU A 34 -3.58 -26.37 -1.25
CA LEU A 34 -2.81 -27.43 -1.90
C LEU A 34 -1.94 -28.18 -0.88
N CYS A 35 -1.85 -29.50 -1.02
CA CYS A 35 -1.19 -30.38 -0.04
C CYS A 35 0.35 -30.42 -0.09
N ASP A 36 0.99 -29.93 -1.17
CA ASP A 36 2.47 -29.81 -1.26
C ASP A 36 2.94 -29.18 -2.57
N ILE A 37 4.16 -28.63 -2.62
CA ILE A 37 4.84 -28.11 -3.83
C ILE A 37 5.18 -29.25 -4.80
N GLU A 38 5.73 -30.36 -4.29
CA GLU A 38 6.25 -31.45 -5.12
C GLU A 38 5.21 -32.54 -5.48
N LYS A 39 4.02 -32.46 -4.90
CA LYS A 39 2.97 -33.46 -5.13
C LYS A 39 2.21 -33.18 -6.43
N ILE A 40 1.66 -34.25 -7.00
CA ILE A 40 0.76 -34.27 -8.17
C ILE A 40 -0.27 -33.15 -8.12
N CYS A 41 -0.80 -32.82 -6.95
CA CYS A 41 -1.81 -31.77 -6.77
C CYS A 41 -1.35 -30.37 -7.22
N SER A 42 -0.08 -30.01 -7.05
CA SER A 42 0.42 -28.70 -7.49
C SER A 42 0.64 -28.65 -9.00
N THR A 43 1.13 -29.73 -9.59
CA THR A 43 1.22 -29.87 -11.06
C THR A 43 -0.17 -29.87 -11.69
N GLU A 44 -1.11 -30.60 -11.09
CA GLU A 44 -2.50 -30.66 -11.54
C GLU A 44 -3.21 -29.31 -11.37
N HIS A 45 -2.91 -28.58 -10.29
CA HIS A 45 -3.40 -27.22 -10.10
C HIS A 45 -2.93 -26.30 -11.24
N LEU A 46 -1.66 -26.36 -11.63
CA LEU A 46 -1.15 -25.59 -12.76
C LEU A 46 -1.77 -26.03 -14.09
N ARG A 47 -1.96 -27.34 -14.30
CA ARG A 47 -2.57 -27.89 -15.52
C ARG A 47 -4.03 -27.45 -15.70
N LEU A 48 -4.78 -27.41 -14.60
CA LEU A 48 -6.19 -27.01 -14.59
C LEU A 48 -6.38 -25.48 -14.62
N ASN A 49 -5.33 -24.71 -14.38
CA ASN A 49 -5.36 -23.25 -14.36
C ASN A 49 -4.34 -22.68 -15.36
N SER A 50 -4.06 -21.38 -15.28
CA SER A 50 -3.04 -20.75 -16.10
C SER A 50 -1.66 -20.76 -15.40
N PRO A 51 -0.57 -20.54 -16.15
CA PRO A 51 0.77 -20.38 -15.57
C PRO A 51 0.87 -19.26 -14.52
N GLU A 52 -0.09 -18.34 -14.47
CA GLU A 52 -0.15 -17.29 -13.45
C GLU A 52 -0.43 -17.79 -12.02
N HIS A 53 -0.83 -19.06 -11.87
CA HIS A 53 -1.11 -19.69 -10.58
C HIS A 53 0.12 -20.38 -9.96
N CYS A 54 1.31 -20.08 -10.48
CA CYS A 54 2.56 -20.70 -10.06
C CYS A 54 3.04 -20.30 -8.67
N VAL A 55 2.51 -19.23 -8.09
CA VAL A 55 2.97 -18.75 -6.78
C VAL A 55 2.07 -19.25 -5.67
N ILE A 56 2.67 -19.94 -4.71
CA ILE A 56 2.00 -20.42 -3.51
C ILE A 56 2.73 -19.97 -2.25
N ILE A 57 2.01 -19.92 -1.12
CA ILE A 57 2.58 -19.69 0.22
C ILE A 57 2.23 -20.86 1.14
N ASN A 58 3.20 -21.39 1.85
CA ASN A 58 2.97 -22.32 2.94
C ASN A 58 2.40 -21.57 4.15
N ILE A 59 1.23 -21.97 4.63
CA ILE A 59 0.56 -21.22 5.71
C ILE A 59 1.26 -21.33 7.06
N HIS A 60 2.10 -22.34 7.28
CA HIS A 60 2.80 -22.54 8.56
C HIS A 60 4.17 -21.90 8.56
N SER A 61 4.96 -22.17 7.53
CA SER A 61 6.32 -21.63 7.43
C SER A 61 6.36 -20.21 6.86
N ASN A 62 5.26 -19.73 6.27
CA ASN A 62 5.18 -18.48 5.49
C ASN A 62 6.17 -18.44 4.31
N LEU A 63 6.73 -19.57 3.92
CA LEU A 63 7.62 -19.67 2.76
C LEU A 63 6.80 -19.60 1.48
N ILE A 64 7.29 -18.79 0.54
CA ILE A 64 6.71 -18.66 -0.79
C ILE A 64 7.43 -19.65 -1.71
N ALA A 65 6.72 -20.29 -2.62
CA ALA A 65 7.33 -21.17 -3.61
C ALA A 65 6.76 -20.92 -5.00
N CYS A 66 7.59 -21.15 -6.02
CA CYS A 66 7.18 -21.21 -7.41
C CYS A 66 6.97 -22.66 -7.84
N LEU A 67 5.74 -23.02 -8.20
CA LEU A 67 5.37 -24.36 -8.67
C LEU A 67 5.98 -24.74 -10.01
N LEU A 68 6.26 -23.76 -10.89
CA LEU A 68 6.88 -24.02 -12.18
C LEU A 68 8.36 -24.36 -12.02
N CYS A 69 9.04 -23.62 -11.15
CA CYS A 69 10.48 -23.76 -10.94
C CYS A 69 10.82 -24.79 -9.86
N LYS A 70 9.84 -25.18 -9.04
CA LYS A 70 10.00 -26.08 -7.89
C LYS A 70 11.04 -25.56 -6.89
N ILE A 71 11.06 -24.24 -6.69
CA ILE A 71 12.01 -23.55 -5.81
C ILE A 71 11.23 -22.76 -4.75
N GLU A 72 11.71 -22.83 -3.51
CA GLU A 72 11.29 -21.95 -2.42
C GLU A 72 12.01 -20.60 -2.53
N ILE A 73 11.25 -19.52 -2.41
CA ILE A 73 11.70 -18.14 -2.60
C ILE A 73 11.95 -17.56 -1.20
N TYR A 74 13.21 -17.62 -0.79
CA TYR A 74 13.65 -17.19 0.55
C TYR A 74 13.90 -15.69 0.66
N ASP A 75 14.29 -15.04 -0.44
CA ASP A 75 14.51 -13.61 -0.48
C ASP A 75 14.20 -13.04 -1.87
N PHE A 76 13.49 -11.92 -1.92
CA PHE A 76 13.29 -11.15 -3.15
C PHE A 76 14.46 -10.21 -3.44
N GLU A 77 15.44 -10.11 -2.53
CA GLU A 77 16.54 -9.15 -2.54
C GLU A 77 17.92 -9.78 -2.80
N GLN A 78 18.05 -11.11 -2.85
CA GLN A 78 19.31 -11.78 -3.18
C GLN A 78 19.29 -12.35 -4.61
N THR A 79 19.50 -11.49 -5.60
CA THR A 79 20.27 -11.89 -6.79
C THR A 79 21.60 -11.16 -6.75
N GLN A 80 22.49 -11.60 -5.86
CA GLN A 80 23.92 -11.35 -6.06
C GLN A 80 24.40 -12.31 -7.14
N GLN A 81 24.44 -11.80 -8.36
CA GLN A 81 25.30 -12.20 -9.49
C GLN A 81 26.16 -13.46 -9.29
N ASN A 82 25.56 -14.64 -9.38
CA ASN A 82 26.23 -15.84 -9.87
C ASN A 82 25.65 -16.19 -11.25
N GLU A 83 26.48 -16.73 -12.15
CA GLU A 83 26.07 -17.06 -13.53
C GLU A 83 24.91 -18.07 -13.61
N GLU A 84 24.67 -18.83 -12.52
CA GLU A 84 23.52 -19.74 -12.39
C GLU A 84 22.18 -19.00 -12.11
N ASP A 85 22.21 -17.79 -11.54
CA ASP A 85 21.01 -17.02 -11.17
C ASP A 85 20.37 -16.28 -12.37
N GLN A 86 21.09 -16.10 -13.48
CA GLN A 86 20.57 -15.46 -14.69
C GLN A 86 19.41 -16.24 -15.31
N TYR A 87 19.41 -17.57 -15.20
CA TYR A 87 18.32 -18.41 -15.71
C TYR A 87 17.04 -18.28 -14.88
N ILE A 88 17.19 -17.95 -13.59
CA ILE A 88 16.08 -17.75 -12.65
C ILE A 88 15.40 -16.41 -12.91
N GLU A 89 16.14 -15.33 -13.20
CA GLU A 89 15.56 -14.00 -13.51
C GLU A 89 14.68 -14.00 -14.78
N GLU A 90 14.99 -14.83 -15.79
CA GLU A 90 14.17 -14.96 -17.01
C GLU A 90 12.86 -15.74 -16.76
N THR A 91 12.84 -16.62 -15.76
CA THR A 91 11.72 -17.57 -15.52
C THR A 91 10.85 -17.17 -14.32
N ILE A 92 11.44 -16.54 -13.29
CA ILE A 92 10.81 -16.11 -12.04
C ILE A 92 10.96 -14.60 -11.95
N ASN A 93 9.89 -13.84 -12.21
CA ASN A 93 9.90 -12.40 -11.95
C ASN A 93 9.61 -12.16 -10.45
N PRO A 94 10.61 -11.89 -9.60
CA PRO A 94 10.42 -11.80 -8.15
C PRO A 94 9.48 -10.64 -7.78
N GLN A 95 9.44 -9.59 -8.62
CA GLN A 95 8.52 -8.46 -8.45
C GLN A 95 7.06 -8.88 -8.68
N LYS A 96 6.77 -9.69 -9.69
CA LYS A 96 5.41 -10.20 -9.97
C LYS A 96 4.93 -11.08 -8.81
N ILE A 97 5.81 -11.91 -8.27
CA ILE A 97 5.53 -12.78 -7.12
C ILE A 97 5.23 -11.95 -5.87
N ARG A 98 6.06 -10.95 -5.56
CA ARG A 98 5.84 -10.05 -4.41
C ARG A 98 4.59 -9.19 -4.58
N MET A 99 4.25 -8.77 -5.81
CA MET A 99 2.99 -8.09 -6.10
C MET A 99 1.78 -9.00 -5.85
N GLU A 100 1.80 -10.26 -6.28
CA GLU A 100 0.70 -11.20 -6.00
C GLU A 100 0.60 -11.52 -4.49
N TYR A 101 1.74 -11.64 -3.79
CA TYR A 101 1.78 -11.72 -2.32
C TYR A 101 1.13 -10.51 -1.66
N HIS A 102 1.53 -9.30 -2.02
CA HIS A 102 0.93 -8.08 -1.49
C HIS A 102 -0.56 -7.97 -1.84
N LYS A 103 -0.99 -8.33 -3.06
CA LYS A 103 -2.40 -8.35 -3.46
C LYS A 103 -3.22 -9.34 -2.61
N PHE A 104 -2.67 -10.54 -2.37
CA PHE A 104 -3.31 -11.56 -1.55
C PHE A 104 -3.53 -11.07 -0.11
N PHE A 105 -2.47 -10.59 0.54
CA PHE A 105 -2.57 -10.04 1.91
C PHE A 105 -3.44 -8.78 1.95
N TYR A 106 -3.33 -7.91 0.96
CA TYR A 106 -4.18 -6.71 0.84
C TYR A 106 -5.67 -7.05 0.72
N LYS A 107 -6.03 -8.04 -0.09
CA LYS A 107 -7.43 -8.48 -0.23
C LYS A 107 -7.97 -9.08 1.08
N GLN A 108 -7.10 -9.68 1.88
CA GLN A 108 -7.45 -10.25 3.18
C GLN A 108 -7.57 -9.18 4.25
N GLU A 109 -6.71 -8.16 4.23
CA GLU A 109 -6.83 -6.98 5.08
C GLU A 109 -8.04 -6.12 4.72
N LEU A 110 -8.39 -5.99 3.43
CA LEU A 110 -9.61 -5.33 2.99
C LEU A 110 -10.86 -6.04 3.55
N ARG A 111 -10.92 -7.37 3.48
CA ARG A 111 -11.98 -8.15 4.14
C ARG A 111 -12.02 -7.91 5.65
N ASN A 112 -10.85 -7.74 6.28
CA ASN A 112 -10.77 -7.38 7.69
C ASN A 112 -11.13 -5.89 7.95
N SER A 113 -10.95 -5.00 6.96
CA SER A 113 -11.31 -3.57 7.03
C SER A 113 -12.81 -3.33 6.88
N GLU A 114 -13.58 -4.36 6.48
CA GLU A 114 -15.04 -4.40 6.64
C GLU A 114 -15.48 -4.45 8.11
N LEU A 115 -14.53 -4.51 9.07
CA LEU A 115 -14.70 -3.96 10.42
C LEU A 115 -14.80 -2.41 10.40
N LYS A 116 -15.60 -1.87 9.48
CA LYS A 116 -16.23 -0.56 9.64
C LYS A 116 -17.01 -0.65 10.97
N ASN A 117 -16.76 0.27 11.90
CA ASN A 117 -17.45 0.47 13.19
C ASN A 117 -16.55 0.37 14.45
N GLN A 118 -15.24 0.62 14.37
CA GLN A 118 -14.54 1.07 15.57
C GLN A 118 -14.74 2.58 15.73
N LYS A 119 -15.80 2.97 16.44
CA LYS A 119 -15.92 4.35 16.93
C LYS A 119 -14.68 4.64 17.81
N ASN A 120 -14.03 5.79 17.60
CA ASN A 120 -12.90 6.30 18.38
C ASN A 120 -11.52 5.65 18.11
N VAL A 121 -11.15 5.39 16.85
CA VAL A 121 -9.74 5.11 16.55
C VAL A 121 -8.95 6.41 16.66
N GLN A 122 -8.08 6.55 17.66
CA GLN A 122 -7.31 7.79 17.85
C GLN A 122 -6.27 8.04 16.74
N HIS A 123 -5.72 6.98 16.15
CA HIS A 123 -4.67 7.05 15.12
C HIS A 123 -4.82 5.92 14.11
N ALA A 124 -4.72 6.24 12.82
CA ALA A 124 -4.73 5.25 11.74
C ALA A 124 -3.30 4.84 11.36
N GLY A 125 -3.02 3.54 11.32
CA GLY A 125 -1.81 3.00 10.69
C GLY A 125 -1.87 3.10 9.16
N MET A 126 -0.72 3.04 8.49
CA MET A 126 -0.64 2.89 7.04
C MET A 126 -0.06 1.54 6.67
N LEU A 127 -0.66 0.89 5.68
CA LEU A 127 -0.19 -0.40 5.21
C LEU A 127 1.21 -0.29 4.58
N ASN A 128 2.12 -1.16 5.01
CA ASN A 128 3.47 -1.26 4.42
C ASN A 128 3.43 -2.14 3.17
N ILE A 129 3.55 -1.53 2.00
CA ILE A 129 3.49 -2.17 0.67
C ILE A 129 4.82 -1.95 -0.02
N CYS A 130 5.49 -3.03 -0.43
CA CYS A 130 6.75 -2.96 -1.17
C CYS A 130 7.86 -2.12 -0.47
N ASN A 131 8.03 -2.30 0.84
CA ASN A 131 9.06 -1.59 1.63
C ASN A 131 8.91 -0.06 1.66
N ASN A 132 7.67 0.45 1.67
CA ASN A 132 7.35 1.87 1.66
C ASN A 132 7.29 2.52 3.05
N SER A 133 7.92 1.92 4.06
CA SER A 133 7.88 2.41 5.44
C SER A 133 8.38 3.87 5.57
N HIS A 134 9.35 4.26 4.74
CA HIS A 134 9.88 5.61 4.59
C HIS A 134 8.85 6.61 4.06
N LEU A 135 8.00 6.21 3.11
CA LEU A 135 6.89 7.04 2.62
C LEU A 135 5.76 7.11 3.65
N ASN A 136 5.44 5.97 4.29
CA ASN A 136 4.39 5.92 5.30
C ASN A 136 4.71 6.84 6.49
N CYS A 137 5.95 6.86 6.99
CA CYS A 137 6.30 7.74 8.10
C CYS A 137 6.19 9.22 7.72
N VAL A 138 6.62 9.59 6.50
CA VAL A 138 6.48 10.96 5.98
C VAL A 138 5.01 11.35 5.86
N LEU A 139 4.18 10.49 5.25
CA LEU A 139 2.75 10.75 5.11
C LEU A 139 2.07 10.91 6.48
N GLN A 140 2.41 10.07 7.46
CA GLN A 140 1.90 10.20 8.83
C GLN A 140 2.27 11.54 9.47
N ILE A 141 3.49 12.04 9.27
CA ILE A 141 3.90 13.37 9.75
C ILE A 141 3.06 14.46 9.07
N LEU A 142 2.93 14.41 7.75
CA LEU A 142 2.23 15.45 6.97
C LEU A 142 0.73 15.49 7.27
N LEU A 143 0.09 14.34 7.45
CA LEU A 143 -1.34 14.26 7.78
C LEU A 143 -1.65 14.66 9.22
N ASN A 144 -0.68 14.56 10.12
CA ASN A 144 -0.80 15.11 11.47
C ASN A 144 -0.42 16.59 11.56
N TYR A 145 0.12 17.18 10.49
CA TYR A 145 0.43 18.61 10.45
C TYR A 145 -0.84 19.43 10.15
N PRO A 146 -1.38 20.21 11.12
CA PRO A 146 -2.74 20.75 11.03
C PRO A 146 -3.02 21.57 9.77
N VAL A 147 -2.08 22.42 9.35
CA VAL A 147 -2.28 23.27 8.17
C VAL A 147 -2.29 22.45 6.88
N ILE A 148 -1.39 21.48 6.73
CA ILE A 148 -1.38 20.60 5.55
C ILE A 148 -2.68 19.79 5.51
N GLN A 149 -3.10 19.26 6.67
CA GLN A 149 -4.33 18.50 6.80
C GLN A 149 -5.57 19.32 6.41
N GLN A 150 -5.70 20.56 6.89
CA GLN A 150 -6.80 21.46 6.52
C GLN A 150 -6.81 21.81 5.02
N ILE A 151 -5.63 22.08 4.45
CA ILE A 151 -5.49 22.37 3.02
C ILE A 151 -5.96 21.16 2.20
N LEU A 152 -5.47 19.97 2.52
CA LEU A 152 -5.83 18.73 1.83
C LEU A 152 -7.32 18.39 1.97
N GLN A 153 -7.94 18.61 3.14
CA GLN A 153 -9.39 18.42 3.32
C GLN A 153 -10.22 19.35 2.43
N LYS A 154 -9.83 20.63 2.33
CA LYS A 154 -10.50 21.60 1.44
C LYS A 154 -10.36 21.20 -0.02
N ILE A 155 -9.18 20.71 -0.43
CA ILE A 155 -8.94 20.19 -1.77
C ILE A 155 -9.85 18.99 -2.05
N ASN A 156 -9.94 18.04 -1.10
CA ASN A 156 -10.81 16.87 -1.25
C ASN A 156 -12.27 17.29 -1.46
N TYR A 157 -12.77 18.23 -0.65
CA TYR A 157 -14.12 18.76 -0.78
C TYR A 157 -14.39 19.35 -2.17
N GLU A 158 -13.46 20.13 -2.73
CA GLU A 158 -13.62 20.67 -4.08
C GLU A 158 -13.59 19.58 -5.17
N TYR A 159 -12.77 18.53 -5.01
CA TYR A 159 -12.77 17.38 -5.92
C TYR A 159 -14.10 16.61 -5.88
N GLU A 160 -14.65 16.38 -4.69
CA GLU A 160 -15.93 15.69 -4.50
C GLU A 160 -17.09 16.50 -5.06
N LYS A 161 -17.13 17.81 -4.80
CA LYS A 161 -18.21 18.70 -5.24
C LYS A 161 -18.25 18.89 -6.75
N ASN A 162 -17.10 19.09 -7.40
CA ASN A 162 -17.07 19.53 -8.80
C ASN A 162 -16.77 18.40 -9.80
N GLN A 163 -16.50 17.18 -9.33
CA GLN A 163 -16.22 16.00 -10.17
C GLN A 163 -15.22 16.28 -11.31
N TYR A 164 -14.10 16.92 -10.99
CA TYR A 164 -13.10 17.31 -11.98
C TYR A 164 -12.58 16.10 -12.78
N SER A 165 -12.51 16.22 -14.10
CA SER A 165 -11.80 15.25 -14.96
C SER A 165 -10.29 15.43 -14.79
N LEU A 166 -9.62 14.44 -14.18
CA LEU A 166 -8.20 14.49 -13.88
C LEU A 166 -7.39 13.73 -14.93
N LYS A 167 -7.04 14.42 -16.02
CA LYS A 167 -6.15 13.89 -17.06
C LYS A 167 -4.67 13.88 -16.67
N SER A 168 -4.28 14.67 -15.67
CA SER A 168 -2.88 14.78 -15.22
C SER A 168 -2.59 13.85 -14.04
N ASN A 169 -1.50 13.09 -14.12
CA ASN A 169 -1.02 12.23 -13.02
C ASN A 169 -0.81 13.04 -11.73
N ARG A 170 -0.29 14.27 -11.82
CA ARG A 170 -0.08 15.15 -10.66
C ARG A 170 -1.40 15.45 -9.94
N LYS A 171 -2.46 15.72 -10.70
CA LYS A 171 -3.80 15.94 -10.15
C LYS A 171 -4.40 14.68 -9.53
N GLN A 172 -4.10 13.51 -10.09
CA GLN A 172 -4.52 12.22 -9.51
C GLN A 172 -3.84 11.98 -8.16
N ILE A 173 -2.54 12.24 -8.06
CA ILE A 173 -1.77 12.16 -6.80
C ILE A 173 -2.36 13.10 -5.76
N LEU A 174 -2.64 14.36 -6.13
CA LEU A 174 -3.21 15.34 -5.21
C LEU A 174 -4.61 14.92 -4.72
N ARG A 175 -5.45 14.37 -5.60
CA ARG A 175 -6.75 13.80 -5.23
C ARG A 175 -6.61 12.63 -4.26
N GLU A 176 -5.68 11.72 -4.50
CA GLU A 176 -5.47 10.55 -3.64
C GLU A 176 -4.94 10.95 -2.27
N LEU A 177 -3.97 11.87 -2.24
CA LEU A 177 -3.42 12.40 -1.00
C LEU A 177 -4.48 13.14 -0.18
N SER A 178 -5.33 13.95 -0.83
CA SER A 178 -6.42 14.66 -0.18
C SER A 178 -7.56 13.73 0.30
N ALA A 179 -7.87 12.67 -0.45
CA ALA A 179 -8.79 11.63 -0.01
C ALA A 179 -8.26 10.88 1.21
N ILE A 180 -6.98 10.49 1.20
CA ILE A 180 -6.32 9.87 2.35
C ILE A 180 -6.36 10.80 3.56
N ALA A 181 -6.10 12.11 3.39
CA ALA A 181 -6.21 13.09 4.46
C ALA A 181 -7.62 13.14 5.05
N SER A 182 -8.66 13.19 4.20
CA SER A 182 -10.05 13.16 4.64
C SER A 182 -10.35 11.91 5.48
N ILE A 183 -9.97 10.72 4.98
CA ILE A 183 -10.13 9.44 5.67
C ILE A 183 -9.38 9.43 7.01
N TYR A 184 -8.14 9.93 7.02
CA TYR A 184 -7.29 10.01 8.21
C TYR A 184 -7.97 10.82 9.32
N SER A 185 -8.48 12.02 8.99
CA SER A 185 -9.14 12.89 9.97
C SER A 185 -10.46 12.38 10.52
N GLN A 186 -11.13 11.50 9.79
CA GLN A 186 -12.41 10.94 10.23
C GLN A 186 -12.23 9.96 11.39
N ASN A 187 -11.01 9.43 11.62
CA ASN A 187 -10.73 8.52 12.73
C ASN A 187 -11.63 7.28 12.75
N GLN A 188 -12.07 6.84 11.55
CA GLN A 188 -12.98 5.72 11.35
C GLN A 188 -12.25 4.42 10.99
N TYR A 189 -10.97 4.52 10.60
CA TYR A 189 -10.19 3.40 10.07
C TYR A 189 -8.92 3.20 10.90
N ARG A 190 -8.68 1.94 11.31
CA ARG A 190 -7.44 1.56 11.99
C ARG A 190 -6.24 1.47 11.04
N ILE A 191 -6.48 1.15 9.78
CA ILE A 191 -5.45 0.99 8.75
C ILE A 191 -5.95 1.68 7.47
N ILE A 192 -5.09 2.50 6.87
CA ILE A 192 -5.30 3.14 5.57
C ILE A 192 -4.39 2.48 4.56
N ASN A 193 -4.92 2.25 3.37
CA ASN A 193 -4.15 1.73 2.25
C ASN A 193 -3.66 2.87 1.32
N PRO A 194 -2.34 3.13 1.24
CA PRO A 194 -1.76 4.14 0.36
C PRO A 194 -1.37 3.60 -1.04
N SER A 195 -1.75 2.38 -1.44
CA SER A 195 -1.21 1.71 -2.65
C SER A 195 -1.37 2.52 -3.94
N VAL A 196 -2.52 3.16 -4.13
CA VAL A 196 -2.79 3.95 -5.34
C VAL A 196 -1.92 5.20 -5.36
N LEU A 197 -1.84 5.91 -4.23
CA LEU A 197 -0.98 7.08 -4.05
C LEU A 197 0.49 6.74 -4.36
N ILE A 198 1.00 5.64 -3.82
CA ILE A 198 2.38 5.21 -4.03
C ILE A 198 2.64 4.88 -5.49
N LYS A 199 1.72 4.15 -6.12
CA LYS A 199 1.81 3.82 -7.54
C LYS A 199 1.91 5.10 -8.38
N ASN A 200 1.11 6.11 -8.08
CA ASN A 200 1.11 7.34 -8.86
C ASN A 200 2.32 8.23 -8.55
N LEU A 201 2.74 8.32 -7.29
CA LEU A 201 3.98 9.01 -6.92
C LEU A 201 5.19 8.38 -7.62
N ALA A 202 5.21 7.06 -7.81
CA ALA A 202 6.27 6.37 -8.55
C ALA A 202 6.38 6.79 -10.01
N LEU A 203 5.28 7.28 -10.61
CA LEU A 203 5.30 7.84 -11.96
C LEU A 203 5.96 9.22 -12.01
N LEU A 204 6.04 9.93 -10.88
CA LEU A 204 6.79 11.19 -10.78
C LEU A 204 8.26 10.95 -10.50
N ASP A 205 8.54 10.06 -9.55
CA ASP A 205 9.90 9.71 -9.16
C ASP A 205 9.97 8.23 -8.83
N TYR A 206 10.52 7.44 -9.76
CA TYR A 206 10.66 6.00 -9.60
C TYR A 206 11.56 5.64 -8.41
N LYS A 207 12.40 6.55 -7.92
CA LYS A 207 13.33 6.28 -6.82
C LYS A 207 12.64 6.16 -5.47
N ILE A 208 11.43 6.69 -5.33
CA ILE A 208 10.67 6.57 -4.08
C ILE A 208 10.14 5.15 -3.87
N ILE A 209 9.99 4.39 -4.95
CA ILE A 209 9.66 2.97 -4.93
C ILE A 209 10.90 2.14 -5.21
N GLY A 210 10.78 0.84 -4.97
CA GLY A 210 11.86 -0.11 -5.13
C GLY A 210 12.31 -0.66 -3.79
N TYR A 211 12.93 -1.83 -3.86
CA TYR A 211 13.13 -2.69 -2.71
C TYR A 211 14.33 -2.30 -1.84
N SER A 212 15.22 -1.44 -2.35
CA SER A 212 16.31 -0.91 -1.54
C SER A 212 15.80 -0.04 -0.40
N ARG A 213 16.49 -0.08 0.74
CA ARG A 213 16.25 0.86 1.84
C ARG A 213 16.35 2.27 1.29
N LYS A 214 15.27 3.02 1.42
CA LYS A 214 15.18 4.41 0.99
C LYS A 214 15.27 5.32 2.19
N ASP A 215 15.83 6.49 1.95
CA ASP A 215 15.90 7.53 2.96
C ASP A 215 14.55 8.26 3.10
N ALA A 216 14.10 8.43 4.35
CA ALA A 216 12.83 9.08 4.64
C ALA A 216 12.87 10.59 4.36
N TYR A 217 14.03 11.23 4.48
CA TYR A 217 14.21 12.64 4.19
C TYR A 217 14.15 12.93 2.68
N ASP A 218 14.67 12.02 1.84
CA ASP A 218 14.45 12.11 0.39
C ASP A 218 12.97 11.99 0.01
N SER A 219 12.24 11.08 0.66
CA SER A 219 10.79 10.97 0.48
C SER A 219 10.03 12.21 0.95
N PHE A 220 10.45 12.79 2.08
CA PHE A 220 9.92 14.06 2.57
C PHE A 220 10.13 15.18 1.56
N LYS A 221 11.34 15.33 1.02
CA LYS A 221 11.63 16.32 -0.03
C LYS A 221 10.74 16.11 -1.26
N THR A 222 10.60 14.88 -1.74
CA THR A 222 9.77 14.60 -2.92
C THR A 222 8.32 15.00 -2.68
N ILE A 223 7.73 14.65 -1.54
CA ILE A 223 6.33 14.98 -1.23
C ILE A 223 6.16 16.48 -0.99
N ILE A 224 7.06 17.14 -0.25
CA ILE A 224 6.98 18.59 -0.01
C ILE A 224 7.17 19.39 -1.30
N ASN A 225 8.12 19.02 -2.15
CA ASN A 225 8.31 19.68 -3.44
C ASN A 225 7.08 19.48 -4.33
N PHE A 226 6.50 18.28 -4.35
CA PHE A 226 5.25 18.03 -5.04
C PHE A 226 4.14 18.96 -4.54
N LEU A 227 3.90 19.00 -3.21
CA LEU A 227 2.87 19.84 -2.60
C LEU A 227 3.11 21.34 -2.85
N ASN A 228 4.35 21.80 -2.74
CA ASN A 228 4.72 23.19 -3.00
C ASN A 228 4.37 23.59 -4.44
N GLU A 229 4.74 22.75 -5.42
CA GLU A 229 4.38 23.00 -6.81
C GLU A 229 2.86 22.97 -7.02
N GLU A 230 2.13 22.02 -6.44
CA GLU A 230 0.67 21.98 -6.58
C GLU A 230 -0.04 23.18 -5.91
N PHE A 231 0.45 23.63 -4.76
CA PHE A 231 -0.14 24.75 -4.02
C PHE A 231 0.22 26.12 -4.63
N LYS A 232 1.30 26.24 -5.40
CA LYS A 232 1.59 27.45 -6.18
C LYS A 232 0.45 27.78 -7.14
N PHE A 233 -0.14 26.77 -7.76
CA PHE A 233 -1.20 26.94 -8.75
C PHE A 233 -2.61 26.95 -8.15
N SER A 234 -2.75 26.64 -6.86
CA SER A 234 -4.05 26.43 -6.23
C SER A 234 -4.85 27.71 -5.97
N ASN A 235 -4.20 28.88 -6.05
CA ASN A 235 -4.85 30.20 -6.05
C ASN A 235 -5.26 30.67 -7.46
N LEU A 236 -5.06 29.88 -8.51
CA LEU A 236 -5.49 30.25 -9.87
C LEU A 236 -6.91 29.75 -10.10
N LYS A 237 -7.85 30.65 -10.45
CA LYS A 237 -9.23 30.33 -10.87
C LYS A 237 -9.36 29.27 -11.97
N THR A 238 -8.28 29.04 -12.73
CA THR A 238 -8.22 28.02 -13.78
C THR A 238 -7.88 26.63 -13.24
N TYR A 239 -7.28 26.55 -12.04
CA TYR A 239 -6.89 25.29 -11.40
C TYR A 239 -8.06 24.69 -10.59
N PHE A 240 -8.74 25.53 -9.82
CA PHE A 240 -10.01 25.25 -9.16
C PHE A 240 -11.01 26.35 -9.49
N LYS A 241 -12.31 26.00 -9.64
CA LYS A 241 -13.35 26.95 -10.07
C LYS A 241 -13.52 28.14 -9.10
N ASN A 242 -13.14 27.93 -7.84
CA ASN A 242 -13.10 28.95 -6.80
C ASN A 242 -11.63 29.15 -6.38
N ASP A 243 -11.25 30.40 -6.12
CA ASP A 243 -9.95 30.71 -5.52
C ASP A 243 -9.87 30.01 -4.15
N LEU A 244 -9.05 28.97 -4.05
CA LEU A 244 -8.78 28.35 -2.76
C LEU A 244 -7.71 29.19 -2.07
N ILE A 245 -8.13 30.22 -1.34
CA ILE A 245 -7.22 31.10 -0.60
C ILE A 245 -6.69 30.35 0.62
N TYR A 246 -5.55 29.66 0.48
CA TYR A 246 -4.91 28.92 1.58
C TYR A 246 -4.06 29.80 2.49
N THR A 247 -3.55 30.92 1.98
CA THR A 247 -2.35 31.59 2.50
C THR A 247 -2.57 32.59 3.63
N LYS A 248 -3.80 33.06 3.92
CA LYS A 248 -4.00 34.04 5.02
C LYS A 248 -4.63 33.49 6.29
N GLN A 249 -5.55 32.52 6.18
CA GLN A 249 -6.24 31.98 7.37
C GLN A 249 -5.50 30.79 8.00
N ALA A 250 -4.88 29.91 7.20
CA ALA A 250 -4.20 28.73 7.73
C ALA A 250 -2.89 29.08 8.47
N LEU A 251 -2.11 30.03 7.92
CA LEU A 251 -0.89 30.53 8.56
C LEU A 251 -1.16 31.29 9.87
N GLY A 252 -2.30 31.99 9.97
CA GLY A 252 -2.67 32.71 11.20
C GLY A 252 -2.87 31.78 12.40
N HIS A 253 -3.36 30.56 12.17
CA HIS A 253 -3.56 29.57 13.23
C HIS A 253 -2.23 28.99 13.75
N ASP A 254 -1.30 28.64 12.85
CA ASP A 254 0.00 28.08 13.21
C ASP A 254 0.94 29.13 13.85
N TRP A 255 0.91 30.37 13.37
CA TRP A 255 1.70 31.46 13.96
C TRP A 255 1.27 31.76 15.40
N ASN A 256 -0.03 31.66 15.69
CA ASN A 256 -0.57 31.81 17.04
C ASN A 256 -0.20 30.64 17.97
N ILE A 257 -0.16 29.40 17.45
CA ILE A 257 0.31 28.21 18.21
C ILE A 257 1.79 28.34 18.57
N MET A 258 2.63 28.76 17.63
CA MET A 258 4.05 29.00 17.88
C MET A 258 4.31 30.12 18.91
N TYR A 259 3.46 31.14 18.93
CA TYR A 259 3.55 32.22 19.94
C TYR A 259 3.07 31.77 21.32
N THR A 260 2.01 30.98 21.41
CA THR A 260 1.48 30.46 22.69
C THR A 260 2.43 29.46 23.36
N LEU A 261 3.19 28.68 22.57
CA LEU A 261 4.24 27.80 23.08
C LEU A 261 5.46 28.57 23.61
N LYS A 262 5.75 29.78 23.09
CA LYS A 262 6.79 30.66 23.64
C LYS A 262 6.34 31.37 24.92
N SER A 263 5.07 31.71 25.07
CA SER A 263 4.56 32.40 26.26
C SER A 263 4.23 31.48 27.44
N SER A 264 4.35 30.16 27.28
CA SER A 264 4.17 29.15 28.33
C SER A 264 5.50 28.61 28.89
N GLN A 265 6.63 29.17 28.44
CA GLN A 265 7.99 28.88 28.93
C GLN A 265 8.61 30.06 29.71
N CYS A 266 7.81 31.02 30.17
CA CYS A 266 8.24 32.09 31.09
C CYS A 266 7.52 31.95 32.44
#